data_AF-A0AAD5J6D8-F1
#
_entry.id   AF-A0AAD5J6D8-F1
#
_cell.length_a   1.000
_cell.length_b   1.000
_cell.length_c   1.000
_cell.angle_alpha   90.00
_cell.angle_beta   90.00
_cell.angle_gamma   90.00
#
_symmetry.space_group_name_H-M   'P 1'
#
loop_
_entity.id
_entity.type
_entity.pdbx_description
1 polymer ?
#
loop_
_entity_poly.entity_id
_entity_poly.type
_entity_poly.pdbx_seq_one_letter_code
_entity_poly.pdbx_strand_id
1 'polypeptide(L)'
;MYLYFSSSLEYWAFEILVLLAGLMPNSELTTSLIAMCENIETIAYMITYGLSAAASTRVSNEFGAGNLEQAKSAMVCPPCSYCGFDSSLWT
;
A
#
# COMPACT_ATOMS: atom_id res chain seq x y z
N MET A 1 7.19 -17.70 6.33
CA MET A 1 8.54 -17.52 5.73
C MET A 1 8.47 -16.80 4.38
N TYR A 2 7.68 -17.26 3.40
CA TYR A 2 7.54 -16.60 2.09
C TYR A 2 6.92 -15.19 2.14
N LEU A 3 5.91 -14.95 2.99
CA LEU A 3 5.31 -13.60 3.13
C LEU A 3 6.29 -12.57 3.71
N TYR A 4 7.10 -12.97 4.70
CA TYR A 4 8.16 -12.11 5.25
C TYR A 4 9.22 -11.74 4.21
N PHE A 5 9.55 -12.69 3.32
CA PHE A 5 10.50 -12.46 2.25
C PHE A 5 9.96 -11.44 1.23
N SER A 6 8.68 -11.55 0.84
CA SER A 6 8.04 -10.62 -0.09
C SER A 6 8.03 -9.19 0.45
N SER A 7 7.62 -8.98 1.71
CA SER A 7 7.59 -7.64 2.31
C SER A 7 8.99 -7.04 2.50
N SER A 8 10.00 -7.88 2.75
CA SER A 8 11.38 -7.41 2.88
C SER A 8 11.93 -6.94 1.53
N LEU A 9 11.65 -7.66 0.44
CA LEU A 9 12.13 -7.28 -0.89
C LEU A 9 11.63 -5.91 -1.35
N GLU A 10 10.40 -5.55 -1.00
CA GLU A 10 9.81 -4.25 -1.36
C GLU A 10 10.57 -3.09 -0.71
N TYR A 11 10.84 -3.17 0.59
CA TYR A 11 11.66 -2.17 1.30
C TYR A 11 13.09 -2.10 0.77
N TRP A 12 13.70 -3.26 0.49
CA TRP A 12 15.05 -3.32 -0.07
C TRP A 12 15.11 -2.72 -1.48
N ALA A 13 14.05 -2.87 -2.29
CA ALA A 13 13.98 -2.28 -3.61
C ALA A 13 13.99 -0.74 -3.55
N PHE A 14 13.23 -0.15 -2.62
CA PHE A 14 13.23 1.30 -2.39
C PHE A 14 14.60 1.85 -1.99
N GLU A 15 15.28 1.19 -1.05
CA GLU A 15 16.63 1.56 -0.62
C GLU A 15 17.66 1.49 -1.77
N ILE A 16 17.56 0.45 -2.61
CA ILE A 16 18.42 0.30 -3.79
C ILE A 16 18.14 1.42 -4.82
N LEU A 17 16.89 1.83 -4.98
CA LEU A 17 16.48 2.89 -5.91
C LEU A 17 17.02 4.26 -5.47
N VAL A 18 16.96 4.56 -4.17
CA VAL A 18 17.57 5.75 -3.56
C VAL A 18 19.11 5.72 -3.71
N LEU A 19 19.76 4.57 -3.50
CA LEU A 19 21.19 4.41 -3.69
C LEU A 19 21.64 4.64 -5.15
N LEU A 20 20.87 4.13 -6.11
CA LEU A 20 21.11 4.33 -7.54
C LEU A 20 20.91 5.80 -7.95
N ALA A 21 19.93 6.49 -7.37
CA ALA A 21 19.70 7.92 -7.60
C ALA A 21 20.90 8.78 -7.14
N GLY A 22 21.57 8.39 -6.05
CA GLY A 22 22.78 9.04 -5.55
C GLY A 22 24.04 8.83 -6.39
N LEU A 23 24.09 7.78 -7.22
CA LEU A 23 25.24 7.47 -8.08
C LEU A 23 25.21 8.21 -9.42
N MET A 24 24.13 8.94 -9.73
CA MET A 24 23.96 9.69 -10.97
C MET A 24 24.84 10.95 -11.00
N PRO A 25 25.39 11.37 -12.16
CA PRO A 25 26.28 12.55 -12.28
C PRO A 25 25.72 13.90 -11.81
N ASN A 26 24.42 14.01 -11.53
CA ASN A 26 23.76 15.16 -10.89
C ASN A 26 23.10 14.75 -9.56
N SER A 27 23.88 14.14 -8.67
CA SER A 27 23.38 13.43 -7.49
C SER A 27 22.59 14.30 -6.51
N GLU A 28 22.95 15.57 -6.33
CA GLU A 28 22.27 16.46 -5.36
C GLU A 28 20.81 16.72 -5.74
N LEU A 29 20.55 17.00 -7.03
CA LEU A 29 19.19 17.26 -7.51
C LEU A 29 18.39 15.97 -7.63
N THR A 30 18.96 14.92 -8.21
CA THR A 30 18.25 13.65 -8.42
C THR A 30 17.90 12.98 -7.10
N THR A 31 18.82 12.95 -6.13
CA THR A 31 18.55 12.33 -4.82
C THR A 31 17.50 13.12 -4.04
N SER A 32 17.56 14.46 -4.08
CA SER A 32 16.57 15.30 -3.40
C SER A 32 15.16 15.11 -3.97
N LEU A 33 15.04 14.97 -5.29
CA LEU A 33 13.76 14.73 -5.96
C LEU A 33 13.20 13.34 -5.62
N ILE A 34 14.05 12.29 -5.67
CA ILE A 34 13.65 10.93 -5.30
C ILE A 34 13.21 10.91 -3.83
N ALA A 35 13.97 11.52 -2.91
CA ALA A 35 13.60 11.60 -1.50
C ALA A 35 12.26 12.34 -1.29
N MET A 36 11.99 13.42 -2.03
CA MET A 36 10.70 14.11 -1.96
C MET A 36 9.55 13.23 -2.46
N CYS A 37 9.74 12.49 -3.55
CA CYS A 37 8.74 11.55 -4.07
C CYS A 37 8.43 10.42 -3.08
N GLU A 38 9.45 9.81 -2.48
CA GLU A 38 9.31 8.77 -1.44
C GLU A 38 8.50 9.26 -0.23
N ASN A 39 8.75 10.49 0.22
CA ASN A 39 8.01 11.07 1.33
C ASN A 39 6.53 11.28 0.99
N ILE A 40 6.22 11.74 -0.21
CA ILE A 40 4.83 11.93 -0.68
C ILE A 40 4.13 10.57 -0.80
N GLU A 41 4.82 9.57 -1.36
CA GLU A 41 4.32 8.20 -1.46
C GLU A 41 4.03 7.60 -0.09
N THR A 42 4.96 7.74 0.87
CA THR A 42 4.79 7.25 2.24
C THR A 42 3.57 7.87 2.92
N ILE A 43 3.34 9.17 2.73
CA ILE A 43 2.16 9.85 3.28
C ILE A 43 0.86 9.30 2.65
N ALA A 44 0.83 9.13 1.33
CA ALA A 44 -0.32 8.56 0.64
C ALA A 44 -0.58 7.09 1.04
N TYR A 45 0.49 6.32 1.24
CA TYR A 45 0.44 4.94 1.69
C TYR A 45 -0.11 4.83 3.11
N MET A 46 0.32 5.69 4.03
CA MET A 46 -0.19 5.71 5.42
C MET A 46 -1.69 5.98 5.49
N ILE A 47 -2.22 6.87 4.64
CA ILE A 47 -3.66 7.15 4.57
C ILE A 47 -4.42 5.91 4.08
N THR A 48 -3.95 5.31 2.99
CA THR A 48 -4.59 4.13 2.38
C THR A 48 -4.50 2.91 3.29
N TYR A 49 -3.37 2.71 3.95
CA TYR A 49 -3.15 1.65 4.92
C TYR A 49 -4.05 1.80 6.15
N GLY A 50 -4.17 3.01 6.70
CA GLY A 50 -5.07 3.29 7.83
C GLY A 50 -6.54 2.99 7.50
N LEU A 51 -7.00 3.39 6.31
CA LEU A 51 -8.35 3.06 5.83
C LEU A 51 -8.53 1.56 5.62
N SER A 52 -7.53 0.89 5.07
CA SER A 52 -7.56 -0.57 4.84
C SER A 52 -7.60 -1.36 6.14
N ALA A 53 -6.84 -0.93 7.15
CA ALA A 53 -6.86 -1.52 8.49
C ALA A 53 -8.20 -1.29 9.19
N ALA A 54 -8.77 -0.09 9.07
CA ALA A 54 -10.09 0.23 9.61
C ALA A 54 -11.19 -0.63 8.94
N ALA A 55 -11.20 -0.72 7.61
CA ALA A 55 -12.13 -1.56 6.86
C ALA A 55 -11.97 -3.05 7.25
N SER A 56 -10.74 -3.55 7.34
CA SER A 56 -10.45 -4.93 7.76
C SER A 56 -10.97 -5.22 9.17
N THR A 57 -10.80 -4.27 10.10
CA THR A 57 -11.32 -4.40 11.47
C THR A 57 -12.85 -4.42 11.49
N ARG A 58 -13.50 -3.55 10.70
CA ARG A 58 -14.97 -3.51 10.57
C ARG A 58 -15.50 -4.81 9.99
N VAL A 59 -14.94 -5.28 8.88
CA VAL A 59 -15.33 -6.56 8.26
C VAL A 59 -15.10 -7.72 9.23
N SER A 60 -13.98 -7.75 9.96
CA SER A 60 -13.69 -8.81 10.93
C SER A 60 -14.67 -8.83 12.10
N ASN A 61 -15.08 -7.65 12.59
CA ASN A 61 -16.06 -7.54 13.66
C ASN A 61 -17.46 -8.02 13.21
N GLU A 62 -17.93 -7.59 12.04
CA GLU A 62 -19.24 -8.02 11.50
C GLU A 62 -19.24 -9.51 11.15
N PHE A 63 -18.12 -10.01 10.62
CA PHE A 63 -17.92 -11.43 10.33
C PHE A 63 -17.93 -12.28 11.61
N GLY A 64 -17.24 -11.83 12.67
CA GLY A 64 -17.23 -12.47 13.98
C GLY A 64 -18.59 -12.45 14.68
N ALA A 65 -19.43 -11.45 14.39
CA ALA A 65 -20.80 -11.35 14.89
C ALA A 65 -21.80 -12.25 14.13
N GLY A 66 -21.36 -12.99 13.10
CA GLY A 66 -22.22 -13.88 12.29
C GLY A 66 -23.10 -13.15 11.27
N ASN A 67 -22.88 -11.84 11.06
CA ASN A 67 -23.72 -11.00 10.20
C ASN A 67 -23.07 -10.81 8.83
N LEU A 68 -23.18 -11.83 7.97
CA LEU A 68 -22.52 -11.88 6.66
C LEU A 68 -22.95 -10.77 5.69
N GLU A 69 -24.20 -10.29 5.78
CA GLU A 69 -24.69 -9.20 4.91
C GLU A 69 -24.03 -7.86 5.25
N GLN A 70 -23.87 -7.57 6.55
CA GLN A 70 -23.17 -6.36 7.00
C GLN A 70 -21.67 -6.43 6.75
N ALA A 71 -21.06 -7.62 6.87
CA ALA A 71 -19.66 -7.83 6.51
C ALA A 71 -19.39 -7.55 5.01
N LYS A 72 -20.29 -7.99 4.11
CA LYS A 72 -20.20 -7.69 2.68
C LYS A 72 -20.36 -6.19 2.40
N SER A 73 -21.30 -5.53 3.06
CA SER A 73 -21.47 -4.09 2.91
C SER A 73 -20.29 -3.28 3.48
N ALA A 74 -19.65 -3.75 4.55
CA ALA A 74 -18.47 -3.13 5.14
C ALA A 74 -17.19 -3.28 4.29
N MET A 75 -17.16 -4.29 3.41
CA MET A 75 -16.09 -4.48 2.42
C MET A 75 -16.15 -3.44 1.30
N VAL A 76 -17.33 -2.89 1.01
CA VAL A 76 -17.51 -1.80 0.05
C VAL A 76 -17.18 -0.48 0.74
N CYS A 77 -15.92 -0.08 0.67
CA CYS A 77 -15.50 1.26 1.04
C CYS A 77 -15.62 2.18 -0.20
N PRO A 78 -16.51 3.20 -0.22
CA PRO A 78 -16.75 4.04 -1.40
C PRO A 78 -15.51 4.77 -1.98
N PRO A 79 -14.53 5.26 -1.19
CA PRO A 79 -13.28 5.80 -1.76
C PRO A 79 -12.32 4.71 -2.27
N CYS A 80 -12.63 3.43 -2.06
CA CYS A 80 -11.75 2.29 -2.31
C CYS A 80 -12.11 1.53 -3.61
N SER A 81 -12.92 2.11 -4.50
CA SER A 81 -13.17 1.56 -5.84
C SER A 81 -11.89 1.43 -6.70
N TYR A 82 -10.79 2.09 -6.30
CA TYR A 82 -9.47 1.98 -6.92
C TYR A 82 -8.54 0.98 -6.22
N CYS A 83 -8.90 0.47 -5.04
CA CYS A 83 -8.21 -0.65 -4.40
C CYS A 83 -8.84 -1.98 -4.85
N GLY A 84 -9.42 -1.98 -6.06
CA GLY A 84 -9.61 -3.20 -6.81
C GLY A 84 -8.24 -3.85 -6.95
N PHE A 85 -8.06 -4.97 -6.25
CA PHE A 85 -7.52 -6.14 -6.90
C PHE A 85 -8.27 -6.22 -8.24
N ASP A 86 -7.65 -5.70 -9.31
CA ASP A 86 -8.28 -5.58 -10.62
C ASP A 86 -8.62 -7.00 -11.09
N SER A 87 -9.85 -7.44 -10.81
CA SER A 87 -10.37 -8.72 -11.28
C SER A 87 -10.63 -8.69 -12.79
N SER A 88 -10.46 -7.53 -13.44
CA SER A 88 -10.50 -7.35 -14.90
C SER A 88 -9.22 -7.75 -15.63
N LEU A 89 -8.12 -8.05 -14.92
CA LEU A 89 -6.89 -8.57 -15.51
C LEU A 89 -6.85 -10.12 -15.59
N TRP A 90 -7.87 -10.82 -15.09
CA TRP A 90 -8.02 -12.28 -15.15
C TRP A 90 -9.36 -12.73 -15.79
N THR A 91 -9.72 -12.12 -16.92
CA THR A 91 -10.59 -12.70 -17.95
C THR A 91 -10.07 -12.31 -19.32
#